data_AF-K2FAM1-F1
#
_entry.id   AF-K2FAM1-F1
#
_cell.length_a   1.000
_cell.length_b   1.000
_cell.length_c   1.000
_cell.angle_alpha   90.00
_cell.angle_beta   90.00
_cell.angle_gamma   90.00
#
_symmetry.space_group_name_H-M   'P 1'
#
loop_
_entity.id
_entity.type
_entity.pdbx_description
1 polymer ?
#
loop_
_entity_poly.entity_id
_entity_poly.type
_entity_poly.pdbx_seq_one_letter_code
_entity_poly.pdbx_strand_id
1 'polypeptide(L)'
;MNKKIASELAIGAILLLVIFFSWIFLTQNKEQKTTNKIQNAETIKPIELDEKKEEVDLTAGFEKDPCKGHLYEGEVDLRGRYVLDVAYGDEEQWYFSVVKEDLMKLPIQIKVGDGKNVNELLKIEDATAELITKLKKATDENPETISIKGYYLHCEGGPIVSIQNPKLALAKYLKR
;
A
#
# COMPACT_ATOMS: atom_id res chain seq x y z
N MET A 1 -36.10 -40.49 42.75
CA MET A 1 -35.61 -39.27 42.07
C MET A 1 -35.00 -39.64 40.73
N ASN A 2 -35.62 -39.18 39.64
CA ASN A 2 -35.31 -39.57 38.25
C ASN A 2 -33.94 -39.06 37.82
N LYS A 3 -32.89 -39.86 38.04
CA LYS A 3 -31.48 -39.54 37.72
C LYS A 3 -31.25 -39.22 36.22
N LYS A 4 -32.11 -39.68 35.31
CA LYS A 4 -32.02 -39.39 33.87
C LYS A 4 -32.37 -37.93 33.54
N ILE A 5 -33.40 -37.36 34.18
CA ILE A 5 -33.85 -35.98 33.92
C ILE A 5 -32.82 -34.97 34.44
N ALA A 6 -32.19 -35.26 35.59
CA ALA A 6 -31.12 -34.41 36.13
C ALA A 6 -29.87 -34.42 35.24
N SER A 7 -29.59 -35.52 34.54
CA SER A 7 -28.41 -35.65 33.66
C SER A 7 -28.55 -34.86 32.36
N GLU A 8 -29.73 -34.88 31.74
CA GLU A 8 -29.98 -34.13 30.49
C GLU A 8 -30.03 -32.63 30.75
N LEU A 9 -30.57 -32.21 31.89
CA LEU A 9 -30.64 -30.80 32.29
C LEU A 9 -29.24 -30.25 32.65
N ALA A 10 -28.37 -31.07 33.23
CA ALA A 10 -26.97 -30.69 33.51
C ALA A 10 -26.15 -30.51 32.22
N ILE A 11 -26.33 -31.38 31.23
CA ILE A 11 -25.64 -31.26 29.93
C ILE A 11 -26.10 -30.01 29.18
N GLY A 12 -27.40 -29.72 29.19
CA GLY A 12 -27.95 -28.49 28.61
C GLY A 12 -27.39 -27.21 29.27
N ALA A 13 -27.24 -27.21 30.60
CA ALA A 13 -26.67 -26.08 31.32
C ALA A 13 -25.17 -25.85 30.99
N ILE A 14 -24.39 -26.92 30.81
CA ILE A 14 -22.96 -26.82 30.44
C ILE A 14 -22.81 -26.25 29.02
N LEU A 15 -23.63 -26.69 28.06
CA LEU A 15 -23.62 -26.17 26.70
C LEU A 15 -23.95 -24.67 26.64
N LEU A 16 -24.93 -24.21 27.43
CA LEU A 16 -25.28 -22.79 27.53
C LEU A 16 -24.13 -21.94 28.09
N LEU A 17 -23.40 -22.44 29.08
CA LEU A 17 -22.23 -21.75 29.61
C LEU A 17 -21.13 -21.60 28.57
N VAL A 18 -20.82 -22.65 27.79
CA VAL A 18 -19.79 -22.60 26.74
C VAL A 18 -20.12 -21.56 25.67
N ILE A 19 -21.39 -21.47 25.25
CA ILE A 19 -21.84 -20.46 24.28
C ILE A 19 -21.71 -19.05 24.88
N PHE A 20 -22.09 -18.87 26.14
CA PHE A 20 -22.02 -17.57 26.82
C PHE A 20 -20.57 -17.06 26.96
N PHE A 21 -19.63 -17.92 27.37
CA PHE A 21 -18.21 -17.56 27.46
C PHE A 21 -17.57 -17.31 26.08
N SER A 22 -17.96 -18.07 25.05
CA SER A 22 -17.49 -17.84 23.67
C SER A 22 -17.94 -16.48 23.14
N TRP A 23 -19.14 -16.01 23.53
CA TRP A 23 -19.68 -14.72 23.10
C TRP A 23 -18.99 -13.53 23.78
N ILE A 24 -18.62 -13.66 25.06
CA ILE A 24 -17.83 -12.65 25.77
C ILE A 24 -16.43 -12.52 25.16
N PHE A 25 -15.79 -13.62 24.79
CA PHE A 25 -14.46 -13.58 24.16
C PHE A 25 -14.48 -12.91 22.77
N LEU A 26 -15.56 -13.12 22.00
CA LEU A 26 -15.75 -12.46 20.70
C LEU A 26 -16.05 -10.95 20.80
N THR A 27 -16.59 -10.48 21.93
CA THR A 27 -16.91 -9.05 22.13
C THR A 27 -15.74 -8.26 22.69
N GLN A 28 -14.84 -8.87 23.47
CA GLN A 28 -13.63 -8.19 23.97
C GLN A 28 -12.54 -7.97 22.90
N ASN A 29 -12.59 -8.67 21.76
CA ASN A 29 -11.68 -8.44 20.63
C ASN A 29 -12.10 -7.29 19.69
N LYS A 30 -13.15 -6.52 20.02
CA LYS A 30 -13.60 -5.38 19.19
C LYS A 30 -13.23 -4.00 19.71
N GLU A 31 -12.61 -3.88 20.89
CA GLU A 31 -12.33 -2.58 21.52
C GLU A 31 -10.87 -2.35 21.90
N GLN A 32 -9.95 -2.70 21.00
CA GLN A 32 -8.63 -2.08 20.97
C GLN A 32 -8.43 -1.30 19.67
N LYS A 33 -9.35 -0.34 19.41
CA LYS A 33 -9.02 0.84 18.61
C LYS A 33 -8.09 1.71 19.44
N THR A 34 -6.84 1.28 19.56
CA THR A 34 -5.75 2.12 20.03
C THR A 34 -5.65 3.27 19.04
N THR A 35 -6.11 4.45 19.46
CA THR A 35 -5.86 5.71 18.79
C THR A 35 -4.37 5.99 18.85
N ASN A 36 -3.60 5.35 17.97
CA ASN A 36 -2.29 5.86 17.62
C ASN A 36 -2.53 7.09 16.75
N LYS A 37 -2.30 8.25 17.35
CA LYS A 37 -1.99 9.49 16.65
C LYS A 37 -1.05 9.14 15.49
N ILE A 38 -1.57 9.17 14.26
CA ILE A 38 -0.77 9.28 13.05
C ILE A 38 -0.15 10.68 13.14
N GLN A 39 1.01 10.76 13.79
CA GLN A 39 1.90 11.91 13.65
C GLN A 39 2.36 11.91 12.19
N ASN A 40 1.98 12.94 11.45
CA ASN A 40 2.62 13.42 10.24
C ASN A 40 3.03 12.33 9.22
N ALA A 41 2.06 11.67 8.59
CA ALA A 41 2.29 11.22 7.23
C ALA A 41 2.10 12.46 6.34
N GLU A 42 3.17 13.19 6.06
CA GLU A 42 3.12 14.22 5.02
C GLU A 42 2.84 13.51 3.69
N THR A 43 1.64 13.71 3.16
CA THR A 43 1.28 13.26 1.82
C THR A 43 2.30 13.82 0.83
N ILE A 44 2.90 12.93 0.03
CA ILE A 44 3.87 13.29 -1.01
C ILE A 44 3.24 14.37 -1.91
N LYS A 45 3.90 15.53 -2.03
CA LYS A 45 3.36 16.65 -2.81
C LYS A 45 3.76 16.51 -4.28
N PRO A 46 2.85 16.82 -5.22
CA PRO A 46 3.21 16.92 -6.63
C PRO A 46 4.29 17.96 -6.82
N ILE A 47 5.34 17.61 -7.58
CA ILE A 47 6.27 18.58 -8.12
C ILE A 47 6.12 18.50 -9.63
N GLU A 48 5.56 19.55 -10.22
CA GLU A 48 5.74 19.78 -11.64
C GLU A 48 7.23 20.06 -11.86
N LEU A 49 7.87 19.21 -12.66
CA LEU A 49 9.25 19.42 -13.05
C LEU A 49 9.32 20.62 -13.98
N ASP A 50 9.75 21.76 -13.43
CA ASP A 50 10.23 22.88 -14.22
C ASP A 50 11.45 22.42 -15.05
N GLU A 51 11.21 22.24 -16.36
CA GLU A 51 12.27 22.27 -17.36
C GLU A 51 12.91 23.66 -17.33
N LYS A 52 14.06 23.81 -16.68
CA LYS A 52 14.95 24.92 -17.02
C LYS A 52 15.47 24.70 -18.43
N LYS A 53 14.85 25.37 -19.41
CA LYS A 53 15.39 26.62 -19.95
C LYS A 53 14.23 27.57 -20.33
N GLU A 54 14.32 28.80 -19.83
CA GLU A 54 13.45 29.95 -20.12
C GLU A 54 12.05 29.98 -19.51
N GLU A 55 11.70 31.16 -18.98
CA GLU A 55 10.37 31.53 -18.49
C GLU A 55 9.35 31.40 -19.62
N VAL A 56 8.33 30.55 -19.47
CA VAL A 56 7.15 30.61 -20.33
C VAL A 56 5.87 30.41 -19.51
N ASP A 57 5.00 31.39 -19.71
CA ASP A 57 3.65 31.66 -19.22
C ASP A 57 2.77 30.43 -18.86
N LEU A 58 2.22 30.45 -17.64
CA LEU A 58 1.44 29.39 -16.99
C LEU A 58 -0.08 29.46 -17.29
N THR A 59 -0.51 30.00 -18.42
CA THR A 59 -1.94 29.94 -18.81
C THR A 59 -2.15 29.84 -20.32
N ALA A 60 -2.03 28.63 -20.89
CA ALA A 60 -2.66 28.33 -22.18
C ALA A 60 -2.80 26.82 -22.42
N GLY A 61 -4.05 26.36 -22.59
CA GLY A 61 -4.37 25.27 -23.51
C GLY A 61 -4.07 23.84 -23.04
N PHE A 62 -5.12 23.13 -22.65
CA PHE A 62 -5.21 21.69 -22.86
C PHE A 62 -4.97 21.37 -24.34
N GLU A 63 -3.75 21.03 -24.75
CA GLU A 63 -3.50 20.42 -26.07
C GLU A 63 -2.37 19.37 -26.05
N LYS A 64 -2.77 18.14 -26.41
CA LYS A 64 -2.12 17.20 -27.36
C LYS A 64 -0.70 16.69 -27.06
N ASP A 65 -0.46 16.14 -25.87
CA ASP A 65 0.60 15.14 -25.72
C ASP A 65 0.15 14.02 -24.76
N PRO A 66 -0.09 12.78 -25.21
CA PRO A 66 -0.92 11.82 -24.48
C PRO A 66 -0.19 11.10 -23.34
N CYS A 67 1.10 11.34 -23.11
CA CYS A 67 1.78 10.74 -21.97
C CYS A 67 2.94 11.59 -21.42
N LYS A 68 2.66 12.38 -20.38
CA LYS A 68 3.71 12.94 -19.52
C LYS A 68 3.69 12.21 -18.18
N GLY A 69 4.83 11.66 -17.77
CA GLY A 69 4.97 11.07 -16.45
C GLY A 69 5.03 12.14 -15.36
N HIS A 70 4.57 11.80 -14.16
CA HIS A 70 4.53 12.73 -13.04
C HIS A 70 5.46 12.27 -11.91
N LEU A 71 6.33 13.17 -11.45
CA LEU A 71 7.18 12.96 -10.28
C LEU A 71 6.57 13.61 -9.04
N TYR A 72 6.60 12.89 -7.94
CA TYR A 72 6.17 13.34 -6.64
C TYR A 72 7.31 13.11 -5.65
N GLU A 73 7.67 14.14 -4.89
CA GLU A 73 8.71 14.08 -3.86
C GLU A 73 8.11 14.27 -2.48
N GLY A 74 8.64 13.53 -1.52
CA GLY A 74 8.11 13.49 -0.16
C GLY A 74 8.33 12.14 0.46
N GLU A 75 8.45 12.11 1.78
CA GLU A 75 8.74 10.89 2.53
C GLU A 75 7.45 10.32 3.10
N VAL A 76 7.18 9.04 2.81
CA VAL A 76 6.04 8.34 3.38
C VAL A 76 6.33 6.87 3.65
N ASP A 77 5.85 6.42 4.80
CA ASP A 77 5.94 5.03 5.20
C ASP A 77 4.79 4.21 4.60
N LEU A 78 5.15 3.16 3.88
CA LEU A 78 4.22 2.19 3.29
C LEU A 78 4.51 0.79 3.84
N ARG A 79 3.44 0.08 4.17
CA ARG A 79 3.49 -1.33 4.55
C ARG A 79 3.18 -2.22 3.37
N GLY A 80 3.88 -3.35 3.27
CA GLY A 80 3.65 -4.30 2.18
C GLY A 80 4.58 -5.51 2.20
N ARG A 81 4.60 -6.23 1.08
CA ARG A 81 5.48 -7.38 0.84
C ARG A 81 5.92 -7.47 -0.61
N TYR A 82 6.94 -8.28 -0.89
CA TYR A 82 7.36 -8.53 -2.26
C TYR A 82 6.58 -9.70 -2.88
N VAL A 83 6.04 -9.46 -4.07
CA VAL A 83 5.29 -10.46 -4.85
C VAL A 83 5.85 -10.55 -6.26
N LEU A 84 5.79 -11.73 -6.85
CA LEU A 84 6.12 -11.95 -8.25
C LEU A 84 4.82 -11.84 -9.05
N ASP A 85 4.76 -10.93 -10.02
CA ASP A 85 3.54 -10.62 -10.79
C ASP A 85 3.89 -10.18 -12.22
N VAL A 86 2.91 -10.13 -13.12
CA VAL A 86 3.00 -9.68 -14.52
C VAL A 86 2.21 -8.38 -14.76
N ALA A 87 1.91 -7.63 -13.70
CA ALA A 87 0.95 -6.51 -13.73
C ALA A 87 1.19 -5.42 -14.80
N TYR A 88 2.44 -5.17 -15.21
CA TYR A 88 2.80 -4.09 -16.14
C TYR A 88 3.68 -4.55 -17.31
N GLY A 89 3.63 -5.83 -17.67
CA GLY A 89 4.39 -6.38 -18.80
C GLY A 89 4.17 -7.88 -18.99
N ASP A 90 4.85 -8.46 -19.97
CA ASP A 90 4.68 -9.88 -20.32
C ASP A 90 5.54 -10.84 -19.47
N GLU A 91 6.44 -10.28 -18.64
CA GLU A 91 7.38 -11.04 -17.82
C GLU A 91 7.08 -10.88 -16.33
N GLU A 92 7.25 -11.97 -15.58
CA GLU A 92 7.16 -11.97 -14.13
C GLU A 92 8.26 -11.10 -13.52
N GLN A 93 7.86 -10.03 -12.84
CA GLN A 93 8.76 -9.14 -12.12
C GLN A 93 8.36 -9.04 -10.65
N TRP A 94 9.34 -8.74 -9.81
CA TRP A 94 9.07 -8.50 -8.40
C TRP A 94 8.53 -7.10 -8.18
N TYR A 95 7.39 -7.03 -7.50
CA TYR A 95 6.73 -5.78 -7.12
C TYR A 95 6.51 -5.73 -5.62
N PHE A 96 6.55 -4.52 -5.07
CA PHE A 96 6.13 -4.24 -3.71
C PHE A 96 4.61 -4.09 -3.68
N SER A 97 3.94 -5.08 -3.11
CA SER A 97 2.50 -5.07 -2.90
C SER A 97 2.16 -4.29 -1.64
N VAL A 98 1.47 -3.17 -1.81
CA VAL A 98 1.12 -2.25 -0.72
C VAL A 98 -0.17 -2.70 -0.05
N VAL A 99 -0.20 -2.68 1.29
CA VAL A 99 -1.44 -2.96 2.03
C VAL A 99 -2.49 -1.89 1.73
N LYS A 100 -3.76 -2.31 1.67
CA LYS A 100 -4.86 -1.46 1.20
C LYS A 100 -5.01 -0.16 1.98
N GLU A 101 -4.75 -0.17 3.28
CA GLU A 101 -4.86 1.00 4.16
C GLU A 101 -3.84 2.09 3.82
N ASP A 102 -2.68 1.68 3.28
CA ASP A 102 -1.58 2.58 2.99
C ASP A 102 -1.65 3.13 1.56
N LEU A 103 -2.51 2.58 0.69
CA LEU A 103 -2.70 3.08 -0.68
C LEU A 103 -3.05 4.56 -0.70
N MET A 104 -3.91 5.04 0.21
CA MET A 104 -4.35 6.44 0.28
C MET A 104 -3.23 7.45 0.58
N LYS A 105 -2.05 6.96 1.00
CA LYS A 105 -0.87 7.79 1.24
C LYS A 105 -0.15 8.19 -0.06
N LEU A 106 -0.42 7.46 -1.15
CA LEU A 106 0.16 7.71 -2.46
C LEU A 106 -0.56 8.85 -3.19
N PRO A 107 0.18 9.66 -3.96
CA PRO A 107 -0.31 10.94 -4.46
C PRO A 107 -1.38 10.85 -5.55
N ILE A 108 -1.40 9.76 -6.32
CA ILE A 108 -2.42 9.49 -7.32
C ILE A 108 -3.07 8.15 -6.99
N GLN A 109 -4.39 8.04 -7.17
CA GLN A 109 -5.14 6.77 -7.11
C GLN A 109 -5.71 6.47 -8.49
N ILE A 110 -5.03 5.64 -9.30
CA ILE A 110 -5.58 5.20 -10.60
C ILE A 110 -6.22 3.84 -10.41
N LYS A 111 -7.49 3.73 -10.79
CA LYS A 111 -8.20 2.47 -10.88
C LYS A 111 -8.22 2.02 -12.34
N VAL A 112 -7.78 0.79 -12.60
CA VAL A 112 -7.97 0.13 -13.90
C VAL A 112 -9.33 -0.56 -13.96
N GLY A 113 -9.81 -0.90 -15.16
CA GLY A 113 -11.19 -1.30 -15.47
C GLY A 113 -11.81 -2.41 -14.59
N ASP A 114 -10.97 -3.23 -13.95
CA ASP A 114 -11.41 -4.28 -13.03
C ASP A 114 -11.54 -3.81 -11.56
N GLY A 115 -11.39 -2.51 -11.30
CA GLY A 115 -11.43 -1.92 -9.96
C GLY A 115 -10.14 -2.08 -9.15
N LYS A 116 -9.12 -2.75 -9.69
CA LYS A 116 -7.78 -2.84 -9.10
C LYS A 116 -7.08 -1.48 -9.14
N ASN A 117 -6.41 -1.12 -8.06
CA ASN A 117 -5.65 0.12 -7.99
C ASN A 117 -4.26 -0.11 -8.55
N VAL A 118 -3.85 0.70 -9.53
CA VAL A 118 -2.52 0.64 -10.17
C VAL A 118 -1.39 0.86 -9.16
N ASN A 119 -1.71 1.39 -7.98
CA ASN A 119 -0.76 1.58 -6.89
C ASN A 119 -0.66 0.41 -5.91
N GLU A 120 -1.42 -0.67 -6.13
CA GLU A 120 -1.28 -1.90 -5.33
C GLU A 120 0.08 -2.54 -5.53
N LEU A 121 0.69 -2.39 -6.70
CA LEU A 121 1.99 -2.97 -7.04
C LEU A 121 2.94 -1.85 -7.47
N LEU A 122 3.98 -1.63 -6.67
CA LEU A 122 4.99 -0.61 -6.90
C LEU A 122 6.32 -1.25 -7.29
N LYS A 123 7.00 -0.71 -8.30
CA LYS A 123 8.39 -1.08 -8.58
C LYS A 123 9.32 -0.21 -7.75
N ILE A 124 10.16 -0.81 -6.91
CA ILE A 124 11.19 -0.07 -6.17
C ILE A 124 12.46 -0.02 -7.04
N GLU A 125 12.80 1.16 -7.54
CA GLU A 125 13.91 1.34 -8.49
C GLU A 125 15.28 1.08 -7.86
N ASP A 126 15.47 1.53 -6.63
CA ASP A 126 16.74 1.55 -5.90
C ASP A 126 16.76 0.54 -4.73
N ALA A 127 16.05 -0.58 -4.89
CA ALA A 127 15.96 -1.62 -3.88
C ALA A 127 17.32 -2.30 -3.63
N THR A 128 17.75 -2.32 -2.36
CA THR A 128 18.96 -3.05 -1.96
C THR A 128 18.68 -4.54 -1.81
N ALA A 129 19.71 -5.39 -1.92
CA ALA A 129 19.57 -6.83 -1.72
C ALA A 129 19.07 -7.20 -0.31
N GLU A 130 19.47 -6.42 0.69
CA GLU A 130 19.00 -6.55 2.07
C GLU A 130 17.49 -6.24 2.17
N LEU A 131 17.06 -5.13 1.57
CA LEU A 131 15.66 -4.75 1.55
C LEU A 131 14.80 -5.79 0.82
N ILE A 132 15.22 -6.25 -0.35
CA ILE A 132 14.53 -7.29 -1.11
C ILE A 132 14.36 -8.54 -0.26
N THR A 133 15.42 -8.95 0.45
CA THR A 133 15.37 -10.13 1.33
C THR A 133 14.37 -9.94 2.47
N LYS A 134 14.32 -8.73 3.05
CA LYS A 134 13.36 -8.37 4.11
C LYS A 134 11.92 -8.43 3.58
N LEU A 135 11.66 -7.78 2.46
CA LEU A 135 10.34 -7.71 1.82
C LEU A 135 9.83 -9.07 1.35
N LYS A 136 10.71 -9.97 0.90
CA LYS A 136 10.34 -11.35 0.52
C LYS A 136 9.97 -12.25 1.70
N LYS A 137 10.39 -11.90 2.92
CA LYS A 137 10.01 -12.61 4.15
C LYS A 137 8.70 -12.09 4.76
N ALA A 138 8.23 -10.93 4.33
CA ALA A 138 7.00 -10.33 4.80
C ALA A 138 5.77 -11.10 4.29
N THR A 139 4.70 -11.08 5.07
CA THR A 139 3.40 -11.70 4.70
C THR A 139 2.28 -10.67 4.77
N ASP A 140 1.08 -11.05 4.35
CA ASP A 140 -0.09 -10.16 4.44
C ASP A 140 -0.48 -9.89 5.91
N GLU A 141 -0.27 -10.85 6.81
CA GLU A 141 -0.52 -10.71 8.25
C GLU A 141 0.59 -9.95 8.98
N ASN A 142 1.83 -10.01 8.47
CA ASN A 142 2.98 -9.31 9.02
C ASN A 142 3.75 -8.58 7.90
N PRO A 143 3.19 -7.45 7.41
CA PRO A 143 3.80 -6.68 6.34
C PRO A 143 5.01 -5.92 6.84
N GLU A 144 5.97 -5.71 5.95
CA GLU A 144 7.17 -4.93 6.22
C GLU A 144 6.93 -3.46 5.89
N THR A 145 7.52 -2.55 6.69
CA THR A 145 7.40 -1.11 6.46
C THR A 145 8.63 -0.59 5.73
N ILE A 146 8.42 0.19 4.68
CA ILE A 146 9.46 0.92 3.97
C ILE A 146 9.11 2.40 3.90
N SER A 147 10.13 3.25 4.00
CA SER A 147 10.00 4.69 3.73
C SER A 147 10.35 4.92 2.26
N ILE A 148 9.38 5.37 1.47
CA ILE A 148 9.61 5.87 0.12
C ILE A 148 9.78 7.38 0.16
N LYS A 149 10.66 7.91 -0.69
CA LYS A 149 10.99 9.34 -0.78
C LYS A 149 10.60 9.96 -2.12
N GLY A 150 10.22 9.09 -3.05
CA GLY A 150 9.88 9.44 -4.42
C GLY A 150 8.82 8.52 -4.97
N TYR A 151 7.92 9.07 -5.75
CA TYR A 151 6.95 8.32 -6.54
C TYR A 151 6.90 8.90 -7.95
N TYR A 152 7.00 8.03 -8.94
CA TYR A 152 6.92 8.36 -10.35
C TYR A 152 5.86 7.49 -11.01
N LEU A 153 4.94 8.12 -11.72
CA LEU A 153 3.93 7.43 -12.52
C LEU A 153 4.23 7.64 -14.00
N HIS A 154 4.44 6.53 -14.72
CA HIS A 154 4.56 6.50 -16.18
C HIS A 154 3.20 6.14 -16.80
N CYS A 155 2.82 6.69 -17.94
CA CYS A 155 1.47 6.45 -18.49
C CYS A 155 1.32 5.09 -19.19
N GLU A 156 2.42 4.50 -19.68
CA GLU A 156 2.42 3.17 -20.30
C GLU A 156 2.96 2.08 -19.35
N GLY A 157 3.18 2.38 -18.07
CA GLY A 157 3.82 1.46 -17.14
C GLY A 157 3.27 1.53 -15.72
N GLY A 158 3.80 0.65 -14.86
CA GLY A 158 3.49 0.66 -13.44
C GLY A 158 4.14 1.84 -12.70
N PRO A 159 3.63 2.17 -11.51
CA PRO A 159 4.23 3.18 -10.66
C PRO A 159 5.58 2.70 -10.13
N ILE A 160 6.51 3.64 -10.05
CA ILE A 160 7.89 3.43 -9.67
C ILE A 160 8.17 4.30 -8.45
N VAL A 161 8.78 3.72 -7.43
CA VAL A 161 9.15 4.43 -6.20
C VAL A 161 10.64 4.34 -5.95
N SER A 162 11.13 5.29 -5.15
CA SER A 162 12.51 5.33 -4.68
C SER A 162 12.53 5.46 -3.17
N ILE A 163 13.44 4.74 -2.51
CA ILE A 163 13.74 4.86 -1.07
C ILE A 163 14.88 5.84 -0.79
N GLN A 164 15.61 6.26 -1.83
CA GLN A 164 16.68 7.25 -1.79
C GLN A 164 16.23 8.59 -2.39
N ASN A 165 17.17 9.46 -2.75
CA ASN A 165 16.85 10.77 -3.31
C ASN A 165 16.12 10.60 -4.67
N PRO A 166 14.85 11.05 -4.79
CA PRO A 166 14.03 10.85 -5.99
C PRO A 166 14.64 11.42 -7.26
N LYS A 167 15.24 12.62 -7.18
CA LYS A 167 15.85 13.29 -8.35
C LYS A 167 16.99 12.49 -8.95
N LEU A 168 17.68 11.69 -8.15
CA LEU A 168 18.78 10.85 -8.61
C LEU A 168 18.27 9.49 -9.08
N ALA A 169 17.48 8.80 -8.25
CA ALA A 169 17.02 7.45 -8.54
C ALA A 169 16.07 7.40 -9.76
N LEU A 170 15.23 8.43 -9.93
CA LEU A 170 14.20 8.44 -10.96
C LEU A 170 14.60 9.26 -12.20
N ALA A 171 15.82 9.84 -12.23
CA ALA A 171 16.31 10.69 -13.31
C ALA A 171 16.16 10.08 -14.72
N LYS A 172 16.33 8.77 -14.83
CA LYS A 172 16.22 8.04 -16.12
C LYS A 172 14.80 8.02 -16.69
N TYR A 173 13.80 8.24 -15.84
CA TYR A 173 12.39 8.31 -16.24
C TYR A 173 11.95 9.72 -16.62
N LEU A 174 12.67 10.75 -16.16
CA LEU A 174 12.37 12.16 -16.40
C LEU A 174 12.95 12.70 -17.72
N LYS A 175 13.87 11.95 -18.36
CA LYS A 175 14.64 12.41 -19.53
C LYS A 175 14.10 11.90 -20.88
N ARG A 176 12.81 11.60 -20.98
CA ARG A 176 12.21 11.07 -22.23
C ARG A 176 11.20 12.02 -22.81
#